data_AF-A0A151H0Y2-F1
#
_entry.id   AF-A0A151H0Y2-F1
#
_cell.length_a   1.000
_cell.length_b   1.000
_cell.length_c   1.000
_cell.angle_alpha   90.00
_cell.angle_beta   90.00
_cell.angle_gamma   90.00
#
_symmetry.space_group_name_H-M   'P 1'
#
loop_
_entity.id
_entity.type
_entity.pdbx_description
1 polymer ?
#
loop_
_entity_poly.entity_id
_entity_poly.type
_entity_poly.pdbx_seq_one_letter_code
_entity_poly.pdbx_strand_id
1 'polypeptide(L)'
;EAREMLRCEAELMQHQSEVATEGHLDQDRVARIFDDAQDAFIFSPSAKKFVLYQSLPGSERAEALKRQFEDLKKQVEATANRVKKAEKKYSVLTKGYETKATSLIERLEETYRDFELQAATLAAFQALRDRELPAIEKRKQEQQALVLREREKHLWMQRRYAALQRQKEELQALLAAAPASQALTSSEAMANGTSEEAKKADQETEE
;
A
#
# COMPACT_ATOMS: atom_id res chain seq x y z
N GLU A 1 73.08 -4.97 -30.78
CA GLU A 1 73.91 -4.08 -29.94
C GLU A 1 73.17 -3.47 -28.76
N ALA A 2 72.41 -2.35 -28.86
CA ALA A 2 71.84 -1.70 -27.66
C ALA A 2 70.87 -2.58 -26.84
N ARG A 3 70.05 -3.41 -27.51
CA ARG A 3 69.15 -4.37 -26.84
C ARG A 3 69.89 -5.54 -26.19
N GLU A 4 71.05 -5.90 -26.73
CA GLU A 4 71.90 -6.96 -26.18
C GLU A 4 72.68 -6.43 -24.98
N MET A 5 73.16 -5.18 -25.04
CA MET A 5 73.79 -4.51 -23.91
C MET A 5 72.84 -4.33 -22.74
N LEU A 6 71.59 -3.92 -22.99
CA LEU A 6 70.56 -3.82 -21.94
C LEU A 6 70.19 -5.18 -21.34
N ARG A 7 70.24 -6.26 -22.12
CA ARG A 7 70.05 -7.63 -21.60
C ARG A 7 71.21 -8.04 -20.70
N CYS A 8 72.45 -7.81 -21.14
CA CYS A 8 73.63 -8.10 -20.34
C CYS A 8 73.65 -7.29 -19.03
N GLU A 9 73.27 -6.00 -19.08
CA GLU A 9 73.15 -5.17 -17.87
C GLU A 9 72.03 -5.66 -16.94
N ALA A 10 70.87 -6.07 -17.48
CA ALA A 10 69.79 -6.63 -16.68
C ALA A 10 70.18 -7.95 -16.01
N GLU A 11 70.91 -8.82 -16.71
CA GLU A 11 71.47 -10.08 -16.18
C GLU A 11 72.53 -9.82 -15.09
N LEU A 12 73.38 -8.81 -15.27
CA LEU A 12 74.37 -8.39 -14.26
C LEU A 12 73.72 -7.83 -12.99
N MET A 13 72.66 -7.04 -13.13
CA MET A 13 71.88 -6.51 -12.01
C MET A 13 71.15 -7.62 -11.25
N GLN A 14 70.67 -8.66 -11.95
CA GLN A 14 70.09 -9.85 -11.32
C GLN A 14 71.12 -10.60 -10.48
N HIS A 15 72.33 -10.85 -10.99
CA HIS A 15 73.38 -11.52 -10.23
C HIS A 15 73.93 -10.70 -9.05
N GLN A 16 73.99 -9.37 -9.16
CA GLN A 16 74.39 -8.52 -8.02
C GLN A 16 73.32 -8.46 -6.92
N SER A 17 72.06 -8.73 -7.26
CA SER A 17 70.96 -8.76 -6.30
C SER A 17 70.91 -10.02 -5.43
N GLU A 18 71.60 -11.10 -5.83
CA GLU A 18 71.66 -12.39 -5.11
C GLU A 18 72.45 -12.30 -3.77
N VAL A 19 73.15 -11.19 -3.50
CA VAL A 19 73.92 -10.98 -2.26
C VAL A 19 73.07 -10.34 -1.14
N ALA A 20 71.81 -9.99 -1.38
CA ALA A 20 70.91 -9.46 -0.36
C ALA A 20 69.81 -10.49 0.00
N THR A 21 70.05 -11.27 1.07
CA THR A 21 69.06 -12.00 1.91
C THR A 21 67.83 -12.60 1.20
N GLU A 22 67.82 -13.93 1.06
CA GLU A 22 66.64 -14.75 0.77
C GLU A 22 65.80 -14.35 -0.46
N GLY A 23 66.44 -14.22 -1.63
CA GLY A 23 65.91 -14.68 -2.93
C GLY A 23 64.58 -14.13 -3.46
N HIS A 24 63.91 -13.24 -2.74
CA HIS A 24 62.73 -12.53 -3.19
C HIS A 24 63.07 -11.05 -3.28
N LEU A 25 63.52 -10.63 -4.46
CA LEU A 25 63.42 -9.23 -4.83
C LEU A 25 61.94 -8.85 -4.75
N ASP A 26 61.61 -8.03 -3.77
CA ASP A 26 60.30 -7.41 -3.65
C ASP A 26 60.04 -6.65 -4.97
N GLN A 27 59.11 -7.17 -5.77
CA GLN A 27 58.82 -6.65 -7.10
C GLN A 27 58.43 -5.18 -7.03
N ASP A 28 57.76 -4.79 -5.95
CA ASP A 28 57.37 -3.41 -5.69
C ASP A 28 58.59 -2.51 -5.44
N ARG A 29 59.63 -3.04 -4.78
CA ARG A 29 60.87 -2.30 -4.53
C ARG A 29 61.68 -2.11 -5.81
N VAL A 30 61.74 -3.12 -6.66
CA VAL A 30 62.44 -3.02 -7.96
C VAL A 30 61.71 -2.04 -8.90
N ALA A 31 60.38 -2.10 -8.95
CA ALA A 31 59.56 -1.18 -9.73
C ALA A 31 59.78 0.27 -9.28
N ARG A 32 59.80 0.54 -7.96
CA ARG A 32 60.06 1.90 -7.43
C ARG A 32 61.43 2.43 -7.80
N ILE A 33 62.49 1.63 -7.66
CA ILE A 33 63.86 2.05 -8.04
C ILE A 33 63.92 2.36 -9.54
N PHE A 34 63.20 1.59 -10.35
CA PHE A 34 63.11 1.82 -11.79
C PHE A 34 62.36 3.12 -12.12
N ASP A 35 61.23 3.38 -11.48
CA ASP A 35 60.45 4.61 -11.63
C ASP A 35 61.28 5.83 -11.18
N ASP A 36 61.94 5.75 -10.02
CA ASP A 36 62.82 6.80 -9.50
C ASP A 36 64.00 7.07 -10.45
N ALA A 37 64.58 6.03 -11.03
CA ALA A 37 65.65 6.16 -12.02
C ALA A 37 65.15 6.79 -13.32
N GLN A 38 63.93 6.47 -13.76
CA GLN A 38 63.32 7.04 -14.96
C GLN A 38 63.00 8.54 -14.76
N ASP A 39 62.48 8.92 -13.60
CA ASP A 39 62.15 10.30 -13.25
C ASP A 39 63.38 11.20 -13.09
N ALA A 40 64.55 10.61 -12.78
CA ALA A 40 65.82 11.33 -12.72
C ALA A 40 66.29 11.87 -14.09
N PHE A 41 65.79 11.31 -15.20
CA PHE A 41 66.13 11.73 -16.55
C PHE A 41 65.10 12.69 -17.14
N ILE A 42 65.58 13.78 -17.74
CA ILE A 42 64.76 14.76 -18.44
C ILE A 42 65.28 14.98 -19.86
N PHE A 43 64.38 15.21 -20.80
CA PHE A 43 64.76 15.56 -22.17
C PHE A 43 65.22 17.02 -22.24
N SER A 44 66.47 17.25 -22.63
CA SER A 44 66.98 18.61 -22.91
C SER A 44 66.67 19.01 -24.36
N PRO A 45 65.92 20.11 -24.59
CA PRO A 45 65.61 20.58 -25.95
C PRO A 45 66.86 21.01 -26.74
N SER A 46 67.82 21.65 -26.06
CA SER A 46 69.06 22.16 -26.65
C SER A 46 69.98 21.02 -27.13
N ALA A 47 70.18 20.00 -26.28
CA ALA A 47 71.04 18.87 -26.58
C ALA A 47 70.32 17.71 -27.32
N LYS A 48 68.99 17.78 -27.47
CA LYS A 48 68.11 16.78 -28.09
C LYS A 48 68.29 15.35 -27.55
N LYS A 49 68.67 15.22 -26.28
CA LYS A 49 68.92 13.94 -25.60
C LYS A 49 68.38 13.95 -24.18
N PHE A 50 68.16 12.76 -23.63
CA PHE A 50 67.85 12.59 -22.22
C PHE A 50 69.12 12.76 -21.39
N VAL A 51 69.04 13.58 -20.34
CA VAL A 51 70.13 13.90 -19.43
C VAL A 51 69.60 13.86 -18.01
N LEU A 52 70.45 13.53 -17.05
CA LEU A 52 70.12 13.64 -15.63
C LEU A 52 69.73 15.08 -15.29
N TYR A 53 68.59 15.27 -14.63
CA TYR A 53 68.06 16.59 -14.25
C TYR A 53 69.08 17.42 -13.46
N GLN A 54 69.84 16.77 -12.57
CA GLN A 54 70.85 17.40 -11.72
C GLN A 54 72.03 17.98 -12.52
N SER A 55 72.33 17.41 -13.69
CA SER A 55 73.47 17.82 -14.52
C SER A 55 73.22 19.09 -15.35
N LEU A 56 71.96 19.54 -15.46
CA LEU A 56 71.58 20.69 -16.28
C LEU A 56 71.72 22.01 -15.50
N PRO A 57 72.10 23.13 -16.14
CA PRO A 57 72.06 24.46 -15.54
C PRO A 57 70.61 24.96 -15.37
N GLY A 58 70.38 25.91 -14.46
CA GLY A 58 69.03 26.37 -14.09
C GLY A 58 68.16 26.86 -15.26
N SER A 59 68.78 27.53 -16.25
CA SER A 59 68.08 27.99 -17.46
C SER A 59 67.56 26.83 -18.32
N GLU A 60 68.42 25.85 -18.59
CA GLU A 60 68.06 24.67 -19.39
C GLU A 60 67.06 23.77 -18.65
N ARG A 61 67.12 23.70 -17.31
CA ARG A 61 66.10 22.99 -16.52
C ARG A 61 64.71 23.57 -16.74
N ALA A 62 64.58 24.90 -16.77
CA ALA A 62 63.30 25.56 -16.99
C ALA A 62 62.74 25.28 -18.40
N GLU A 63 63.58 25.27 -19.42
CA GLU A 63 63.18 24.93 -20.79
C GLU A 63 62.78 23.46 -20.94
N ALA A 64 63.53 22.55 -20.31
CA ALA A 64 63.24 21.14 -20.31
C ALA A 64 61.90 20.81 -19.60
N LEU A 65 61.64 21.45 -18.46
CA LEU A 65 60.36 21.34 -17.75
C LEU A 65 59.19 21.92 -18.56
N LYS A 66 59.38 23.06 -19.24
CA LYS A 66 58.35 23.63 -20.14
C LYS A 66 57.98 22.64 -21.26
N ARG A 67 58.97 22.01 -21.88
CA ARG A 67 58.72 20.99 -22.90
C ARG A 67 57.98 19.78 -22.33
N GLN A 68 58.41 19.24 -21.19
CA GLN A 68 57.69 18.13 -20.54
C GLN A 68 56.24 18.49 -20.25
N PHE A 69 55.98 19.72 -19.78
CA PHE A 69 54.62 20.20 -19.56
C PHE A 69 53.82 20.28 -20.86
N GLU A 70 54.40 20.78 -21.95
CA GLU A 70 53.75 20.81 -23.26
C GLU A 70 53.42 19.41 -23.79
N ASP A 71 54.35 18.46 -23.65
CA ASP A 71 54.15 17.07 -24.06
C ASP A 71 53.07 16.39 -23.21
N LEU A 72 53.08 16.61 -21.90
CA LEU A 72 52.04 16.13 -20.99
C LEU A 72 50.67 16.76 -21.31
N LYS A 73 50.63 18.07 -21.59
CA LYS A 73 49.40 18.75 -22.02
C LYS A 73 48.83 18.12 -23.28
N LYS A 74 49.64 17.84 -24.30
CA LYS A 74 49.21 17.15 -25.52
C LYS A 74 48.67 15.74 -25.22
N GLN A 75 49.34 15.00 -24.33
CA GLN A 75 48.88 13.68 -23.92
C GLN A 75 47.53 13.75 -23.22
N VAL A 76 47.35 14.68 -22.27
CA VAL A 76 46.09 14.90 -21.55
C VAL A 76 44.97 15.31 -22.51
N GLU A 77 45.24 16.21 -23.45
CA GLU A 77 44.25 16.60 -24.47
C GLU A 77 43.87 15.41 -25.37
N ALA A 78 44.84 14.59 -25.76
CA ALA A 78 44.59 13.39 -26.56
C ALA A 78 43.79 12.34 -25.78
N THR A 79 44.12 12.07 -24.52
CA THR A 79 43.39 11.11 -23.68
C THR A 79 41.99 11.61 -23.36
N ALA A 80 41.82 12.89 -23.01
CA ALA A 80 40.51 13.50 -22.78
C ALA A 80 39.62 13.41 -24.03
N ASN A 81 40.17 13.63 -25.22
CA ASN A 81 39.43 13.47 -26.47
C ASN A 81 39.06 12.01 -26.75
N ARG A 82 39.93 11.05 -26.41
CA ARG A 82 39.62 9.61 -26.52
C ARG A 82 38.50 9.21 -25.56
N VAL A 83 38.56 9.64 -24.30
CA VAL A 83 37.53 9.39 -23.29
C VAL A 83 36.20 9.99 -23.72
N LYS A 84 36.16 11.26 -24.13
CA LYS A 84 34.93 11.90 -24.65
C LYS A 84 34.29 11.15 -25.82
N LYS A 85 35.10 10.59 -26.73
CA LYS A 85 34.60 9.76 -27.84
C LYS A 85 34.05 8.43 -27.35
N ALA A 86 34.75 7.78 -26.41
CA ALA A 86 34.32 6.53 -25.80
C ALA A 86 33.02 6.70 -25.00
N GLU A 87 32.91 7.75 -24.18
CA GLU A 87 31.71 8.11 -23.42
C GLU A 87 30.51 8.37 -24.33
N LYS A 88 30.70 9.12 -25.43
CA LYS A 88 29.63 9.33 -26.41
C LYS A 88 29.15 8.02 -27.02
N LYS A 89 30.09 7.14 -27.40
CA LYS A 89 29.75 5.82 -27.95
C LYS A 89 29.02 4.96 -26.92
N TYR A 90 29.53 4.93 -25.68
CA TYR A 90 28.92 4.22 -24.57
C TYR A 90 27.49 4.72 -24.32
N SER A 91 27.32 6.03 -24.18
CA SER A 91 26.01 6.66 -23.96
C SER A 91 25.01 6.32 -25.08
N VAL A 92 25.41 6.36 -26.36
CA VAL A 92 24.50 5.98 -27.45
C VAL A 92 24.08 4.51 -27.36
N LEU A 93 25.00 3.62 -26.96
CA LEU A 93 24.71 2.19 -26.84
C LEU A 93 23.90 1.85 -25.58
N THR A 94 24.12 2.53 -24.46
CA THR A 94 23.52 2.17 -23.16
C THR A 94 22.29 2.97 -22.79
N LYS A 95 22.14 4.22 -23.27
CA LYS A 95 21.06 5.11 -22.84
C LYS A 95 19.67 4.52 -23.03
N GLY A 96 19.45 3.77 -24.12
CA GLY A 96 18.18 3.08 -24.35
C GLY A 96 17.92 1.93 -23.38
N TYR A 97 18.96 1.26 -22.88
CA TYR A 97 18.84 0.24 -21.83
C TYR A 97 18.65 0.88 -20.46
N GLU A 98 19.34 1.98 -20.17
CA GLU A 98 19.18 2.74 -18.92
C GLU A 98 17.74 3.24 -18.76
N THR A 99 17.14 3.85 -19.79
CA THR A 99 15.74 4.31 -19.73
C THR A 99 14.73 3.16 -19.61
N LYS A 100 15.02 2.01 -20.25
CA LYS A 100 14.21 0.81 -20.08
C LYS A 100 14.33 0.27 -18.66
N ALA A 101 15.52 0.24 -18.08
CA ALA A 101 15.74 -0.20 -16.72
C ALA A 101 14.99 0.69 -15.71
N THR A 102 15.08 2.02 -15.83
CA THR A 102 14.37 2.94 -14.93
C THR A 102 12.85 2.76 -15.03
N SER A 103 12.31 2.70 -16.25
CA SER A 103 10.86 2.50 -16.44
C SER A 103 10.36 1.13 -15.95
N LEU A 104 11.19 0.08 -16.05
CA LEU A 104 10.86 -1.23 -15.49
C LEU A 104 10.88 -1.22 -13.96
N ILE A 105 11.83 -0.51 -13.34
CA ILE A 105 11.89 -0.35 -11.89
C ILE A 105 10.65 0.40 -11.40
N GLU A 106 10.28 1.51 -12.03
CA GLU A 106 9.08 2.27 -11.67
C GLU A 106 7.81 1.41 -11.75
N ARG A 107 7.63 0.67 -12.85
CA ARG A 107 6.49 -0.24 -13.01
C ARG A 107 6.50 -1.36 -11.97
N LEU A 108 7.67 -1.90 -11.65
CA LEU A 108 7.80 -2.94 -10.63
C LEU A 108 7.34 -2.39 -9.28
N GLU A 109 7.79 -1.20 -8.89
CA GLU A 109 7.36 -0.55 -7.65
C GLU A 109 5.84 -0.29 -7.61
N GLU A 110 5.26 0.21 -8.70
CA GLU A 110 3.80 0.40 -8.81
C GLU A 110 3.05 -0.91 -8.63
N THR A 111 3.46 -1.97 -9.34
CA THR A 111 2.80 -3.28 -9.23
C THR A 111 2.92 -3.89 -7.83
N TYR A 112 4.04 -3.67 -7.13
CA TYR A 112 4.19 -4.10 -5.74
C TYR A 112 3.25 -3.35 -4.80
N ARG A 113 3.11 -2.03 -4.95
CA ARG A 113 2.16 -1.23 -4.16
C ARG A 113 0.72 -1.70 -4.39
N ASP A 114 0.35 -1.95 -5.64
CA ASP A 114 -0.97 -2.47 -5.98
C ASP A 114 -1.19 -3.86 -5.38
N PHE A 115 -0.19 -4.74 -5.45
CA PHE A 115 -0.26 -6.07 -4.86
C PHE A 115 -0.47 -6.01 -3.34
N GLU A 116 0.28 -5.18 -2.63
CA GLU A 116 0.13 -4.98 -1.18
C GLU A 116 -1.26 -4.44 -0.82
N LEU A 117 -1.76 -3.47 -1.58
CA LEU A 117 -3.10 -2.92 -1.39
C LEU A 117 -4.18 -3.99 -1.60
N GLN A 118 -4.07 -4.79 -2.66
CA GLN A 118 -5.02 -5.88 -2.93
C GLN A 118 -4.95 -6.97 -1.85
N ALA A 119 -3.76 -7.31 -1.38
CA ALA A 119 -3.58 -8.27 -0.28
C ALA A 119 -4.23 -7.78 1.02
N ALA A 120 -4.03 -6.51 1.38
CA ALA A 120 -4.67 -5.90 2.54
C ALA A 120 -6.20 -5.84 2.38
N THR A 121 -6.69 -5.49 1.19
CA THR A 121 -8.12 -5.43 0.87
C THR A 121 -8.76 -6.81 0.98
N LEU A 122 -8.09 -7.86 0.48
CA LEU A 122 -8.55 -9.24 0.59
C LEU A 122 -8.64 -9.68 2.06
N ALA A 123 -7.61 -9.39 2.87
CA ALA A 123 -7.63 -9.69 4.30
C ALA A 123 -8.78 -8.96 5.03
N ALA A 124 -9.02 -7.69 4.67
CA ALA A 124 -10.13 -6.91 5.21
C ALA A 124 -11.50 -7.52 4.84
N PHE A 125 -11.69 -7.98 3.60
CA PHE A 125 -12.93 -8.63 3.19
C PHE A 125 -13.12 -10.01 3.83
N GLN A 126 -12.05 -10.77 4.07
CA GLN A 126 -12.13 -12.02 4.82
C GLN A 126 -12.57 -11.77 6.26
N ALA A 127 -11.94 -10.81 6.95
CA ALA A 127 -12.34 -10.44 8.31
C ALA A 127 -13.79 -9.91 8.36
N LEU A 128 -14.20 -9.13 7.37
CA LEU A 128 -15.58 -8.63 7.25
C LEU A 128 -16.55 -9.79 7.05
N ARG A 129 -16.26 -10.74 6.15
CA ARG A 129 -17.08 -11.92 5.91
C ARG A 129 -17.27 -12.74 7.19
N ASP A 130 -16.17 -12.99 7.91
CA ASP A 130 -16.19 -13.83 9.11
C ASP A 130 -17.01 -13.17 10.25
N ARG A 131 -17.09 -11.83 10.27
CA ARG A 131 -17.97 -11.08 11.16
C ARG A 131 -19.42 -11.00 10.67
N GLU A 132 -19.64 -10.81 9.38
CA GLU A 132 -20.98 -10.60 8.81
C GLU A 132 -21.81 -11.88 8.80
N LEU A 133 -21.21 -13.05 8.54
CA LEU A 133 -21.92 -14.34 8.56
C LEU A 133 -22.71 -14.59 9.87
N PRO A 134 -22.10 -14.53 11.06
CA PRO A 134 -22.85 -14.69 12.31
C PRO A 134 -23.78 -13.51 12.59
N ALA A 135 -23.43 -12.29 12.17
CA ALA A 135 -24.29 -11.12 12.36
C ALA A 135 -25.58 -11.19 11.52
N ILE A 136 -25.54 -11.78 10.33
CA ILE A 136 -26.72 -12.03 9.49
C ILE A 136 -27.67 -13.02 10.18
N GLU A 137 -27.13 -14.14 10.67
CA GLU A 137 -27.96 -15.15 11.36
C GLU A 137 -28.60 -14.59 12.63
N LYS A 138 -27.86 -13.80 13.42
CA LYS A 138 -28.41 -13.11 14.58
C LYS A 138 -29.54 -12.15 14.21
N ARG A 139 -29.33 -11.29 13.20
CA ARG A 139 -30.37 -10.37 12.69
C ARG A 139 -31.62 -11.10 12.22
N LYS A 140 -31.44 -12.22 11.51
CA LYS A 140 -32.55 -13.07 11.05
C LYS A 140 -33.34 -13.65 12.22
N GLN A 141 -32.68 -14.15 13.25
CA GLN A 141 -33.34 -14.67 14.46
C GLN A 141 -34.10 -13.57 15.21
N GLU A 142 -33.50 -12.39 15.37
CA GLU A 142 -34.17 -11.23 15.99
C GLU A 142 -35.43 -10.83 15.22
N GLN A 143 -35.37 -10.76 13.89
CA GLN A 143 -36.54 -10.46 13.06
C GLN A 143 -37.61 -11.54 13.16
N GLN A 144 -37.23 -12.82 13.16
CA GLN A 144 -38.18 -13.92 13.33
C GLN A 144 -38.90 -13.85 14.68
N ALA A 145 -38.17 -13.55 15.77
CA ALA A 145 -38.76 -13.38 17.09
C ALA A 145 -39.75 -12.20 17.14
N LEU A 146 -39.42 -11.08 16.49
CA LEU A 146 -40.32 -9.94 16.38
C LEU A 146 -41.60 -10.28 15.60
N VAL A 147 -41.49 -10.99 14.48
CA VAL A 147 -42.65 -11.43 13.69
C VAL A 147 -43.55 -12.37 14.50
N LEU A 148 -42.97 -13.30 15.27
CA LEU A 148 -43.74 -14.18 16.14
C LEU A 148 -44.49 -13.38 17.22
N ARG A 149 -43.82 -12.44 17.89
CA ARG A 149 -44.43 -11.58 18.91
C ARG A 149 -45.58 -10.74 18.36
N GLU A 150 -45.39 -10.13 17.19
CA GLU A 150 -46.47 -9.36 16.55
C GLU A 150 -47.62 -10.27 16.13
N ARG A 151 -47.33 -11.48 15.63
CA ARG A 151 -48.38 -12.46 15.29
C ARG A 151 -49.20 -12.86 16.51
N GLU A 152 -48.57 -13.13 17.64
CA GLU A 152 -49.26 -13.44 18.90
C GLU A 152 -50.14 -12.28 19.37
N LYS A 153 -49.61 -11.06 19.34
CA LYS A 153 -50.34 -9.84 19.68
C LYS A 153 -51.54 -9.62 18.75
N HIS A 154 -51.37 -9.82 17.44
CA HIS A 154 -52.46 -9.75 16.47
C HIS A 154 -53.55 -10.79 16.74
N LEU A 155 -53.15 -12.03 17.05
CA LEU A 155 -54.09 -13.11 17.32
C LEU A 155 -54.86 -12.86 18.63
N TRP A 156 -54.19 -12.31 19.64
CA TRP A 156 -54.84 -11.84 20.87
C TRP A 156 -55.83 -10.70 20.59
N MET A 157 -55.45 -9.70 19.80
CA MET A 157 -56.35 -8.59 19.42
C MET A 157 -57.57 -9.08 18.65
N GLN A 158 -57.40 -10.01 17.70
CA GLN A 158 -58.51 -10.61 16.96
C GLN A 158 -59.48 -11.35 17.88
N ARG A 159 -58.98 -12.14 18.83
CA ARG A 159 -59.83 -12.82 19.84
C ARG A 159 -60.61 -11.81 20.69
N ARG A 160 -59.94 -10.74 21.15
CA ARG A 160 -60.58 -9.69 21.94
C ARG A 160 -61.65 -8.95 21.15
N TYR A 161 -61.38 -8.63 19.89
CA TYR A 161 -62.34 -7.99 19.00
C TYR A 161 -63.57 -8.88 18.77
N ALA A 162 -63.37 -10.18 18.48
CA ALA A 162 -64.48 -11.12 18.30
C ALA A 162 -65.37 -11.24 19.56
N ALA A 163 -64.77 -11.23 20.75
CA ALA A 163 -65.52 -11.25 22.01
C ALA A 163 -66.35 -9.96 22.21
N LEU A 164 -65.75 -8.79 21.95
CA LEU A 164 -66.45 -7.50 22.03
C LEU A 164 -67.58 -7.40 21.00
N GLN A 165 -67.36 -7.93 19.79
CA GLN A 165 -68.36 -7.94 18.73
C GLN A 165 -69.58 -8.79 19.12
N ARG A 166 -69.37 -9.97 19.73
CA ARG A 166 -70.47 -10.78 20.29
C ARG A 166 -71.25 -10.05 21.38
N GLN A 167 -70.54 -9.42 22.33
CA GLN A 167 -71.19 -8.63 23.38
C GLN A 167 -72.02 -7.48 22.81
N LYS A 168 -71.50 -6.81 21.77
CA LYS A 168 -72.23 -5.76 21.06
C LYS A 168 -73.51 -6.33 20.41
N GLU A 169 -73.41 -7.46 19.73
CA GLU A 169 -74.55 -8.12 19.08
C GLU A 169 -75.61 -8.57 20.10
N GLU A 170 -75.20 -9.13 21.24
CA GLU A 170 -76.07 -9.50 22.37
C GLU A 170 -76.80 -8.27 22.93
N LEU A 171 -76.08 -7.18 23.19
CA LEU A 171 -76.67 -5.93 23.69
C LEU A 171 -77.63 -5.30 22.66
N GLN A 172 -77.30 -5.37 21.37
CA GLN A 172 -78.17 -4.90 20.29
C GLN A 172 -79.44 -5.76 20.17
N ALA A 173 -79.34 -7.08 20.33
CA ALA A 173 -80.48 -7.98 20.35
C ALA A 173 -81.40 -7.71 21.57
N LEU A 174 -80.83 -7.47 22.75
CA LEU A 174 -81.59 -7.05 23.94
C LEU A 174 -82.29 -5.71 23.75
N LEU A 175 -81.60 -4.72 23.17
CA LEU A 175 -82.19 -3.43 22.80
C LEU A 175 -83.32 -3.56 21.77
N ALA A 176 -83.18 -4.46 20.80
CA ALA A 176 -84.22 -4.74 19.80
C ALA A 176 -85.41 -5.54 20.37
N ALA A 177 -85.22 -6.34 21.41
CA ALA A 177 -86.29 -7.05 22.12
C ALA A 177 -87.03 -6.17 23.15
N ALA A 178 -86.36 -5.15 23.71
CA ALA A 178 -86.95 -4.19 24.64
C ALA A 178 -88.22 -3.47 24.15
N PRO A 179 -88.38 -3.05 22.87
CA PRO A 179 -89.65 -2.48 22.40
C PRO A 179 -90.80 -3.49 22.37
N ALA A 180 -90.55 -4.81 22.32
CA ALA A 180 -91.60 -5.82 22.38
C ALA A 180 -92.08 -6.09 23.83
N SER A 181 -91.18 -6.06 24.82
CA SER A 181 -91.57 -6.15 26.22
C SER A 181 -92.28 -4.89 26.74
N GLN A 182 -91.91 -3.69 26.26
CA GLN A 182 -92.62 -2.46 26.63
C GLN A 182 -94.05 -2.40 26.09
N ALA A 183 -94.32 -3.01 24.94
CA ALA A 183 -95.68 -3.16 24.39
C ALA A 183 -96.55 -4.13 25.21
N LEU A 184 -95.96 -5.20 25.77
CA LEU A 184 -96.68 -6.15 26.62
C LEU A 184 -96.93 -5.59 28.02
N THR A 185 -95.95 -4.89 28.63
CA THR A 185 -96.14 -4.27 29.95
C THR A 185 -97.11 -3.09 29.93
N SER A 186 -97.21 -2.35 28.81
CA SER A 186 -98.24 -1.31 28.66
C SER A 186 -99.63 -1.90 28.41
N SER A 187 -99.73 -3.05 27.73
CA SER A 187 -101.00 -3.79 27.58
C SER A 187 -101.49 -4.43 28.88
N GLU A 188 -100.59 -4.99 29.71
CA GLU A 188 -100.95 -5.58 31.01
C GLU A 188 -101.28 -4.51 32.07
N ALA A 189 -100.60 -3.35 32.04
CA ALA A 189 -100.93 -2.22 32.92
C ALA A 189 -102.32 -1.60 32.61
N MET A 190 -102.75 -1.58 31.35
CA MET A 190 -104.09 -1.13 30.97
C MET A 190 -105.22 -2.13 31.35
N ALA A 191 -104.90 -3.42 31.44
CA ALA A 191 -105.88 -4.45 31.82
C ALA A 191 -106.11 -4.54 33.34
N ASN A 192 -105.12 -4.21 34.18
CA ASN A 192 -105.28 -4.23 35.64
C ASN A 192 -105.93 -2.96 36.20
N GLY A 193 -105.83 -1.81 35.52
CA GLY A 193 -106.46 -0.55 35.96
C GLY A 193 -107.99 -0.55 35.89
N THR A 194 -108.59 -1.31 34.97
CA THR A 194 -110.06 -1.40 34.84
C THR A 194 -110.74 -2.31 35.87
N SER A 195 -109.97 -3.13 36.60
CA SER A 195 -110.52 -4.03 37.64
C SER A 195 -110.60 -3.41 39.03
N GLU A 196 -109.80 -2.37 39.31
CA GLU A 196 -109.86 -1.65 40.59
C GLU A 196 -110.93 -0.54 40.62
N GLU A 197 -111.26 0.08 39.48
CA GLU A 197 -112.34 1.08 39.42
C GLU A 197 -113.73 0.45 39.60
N ALA A 198 -113.93 -0.82 39.24
CA ALA A 198 -115.19 -1.53 39.45
C ALA A 198 -115.43 -1.95 40.92
N LYS A 199 -114.38 -2.03 41.75
CA LYS A 199 -114.52 -2.38 43.19
C LYS A 199 -114.71 -1.17 44.11
N LYS A 200 -114.35 0.03 43.66
CA LYS A 200 -114.61 1.28 44.41
C LYS A 200 -116.04 1.80 44.26
N ALA A 201 -116.74 1.46 43.18
CA ALA A 201 -118.14 1.86 42.97
C ALA A 201 -119.15 1.08 43.84
N ASP A 202 -118.79 -0.10 44.36
CA ASP A 202 -119.68 -0.93 45.21
C ASP A 202 -119.55 -0.62 46.72
N GLN A 203 -118.67 0.29 47.14
CA GLN A 203 -118.43 0.64 48.55
C GLN A 203 -118.98 2.02 48.98
N GLU A 204 -119.58 2.81 48.08
CA GLU A 204 -120.15 4.13 48.41
C GLU A 204 -121.70 4.13 48.50
N THR A 205 -122.35 2.95 48.53
CA THR A 205 -123.82 2.81 48.64
C THR A 205 -124.35 2.35 50.00
N GLU A 206 -123.50 2.22 51.03
CA GLU A 206 -123.92 1.96 52.41
C GLU A 206 -123.21 2.91 53.39
N GLU A 207 -123.70 4.15 53.48
CA GLU A 207 -123.76 4.98 54.71
C GLU A 207 -124.73 6.15 54.54
#